data_AF-A0A368TAI6-F1
#
_entry.id   AF-A0A368TAI6-F1
#
_cell.length_a   1.000
_cell.length_b   1.000
_cell.length_c   1.000
_cell.angle_alpha   90.00
_cell.angle_beta   90.00
_cell.angle_gamma   90.00
#
_symmetry.space_group_name_H-M   'P 1'
#
loop_
_entity.id
_entity.type
_entity.pdbx_description
1 polymer ?
#
loop_
_entity_poly.entity_id
_entity_poly.type
_entity_poly.pdbx_seq_one_letter_code
_entity_poly.pdbx_strand_id
1 'polypeptide(L)'
;MRIHARPRQVIDRAEAEWIAEQVLADRGSYWVPVVVTLAPDRRRVDLQYGNGKAAGCDFLYDHVGRYAAAWLRGHNEGDESRDYISGPDPESHDAESRPCRYGFDEVRVTAPTGALPAPPPAGHGPAPSWQRLSDSTWRLAVEGHYVTGNDRADMEAGPVLREIVWNAPAMEVRPGGLVTPTTPAYHDSSFASLFPPELGALTGDGSASGEPIAQRVEFRWRGRVVHRVQQEYMEILDEWDWEHRSADGWDNCVDPGYLADDQRRVGRA
;
A
#
# COMPACT_ATOMS: atom_id res chain seq x y z
N MET A 1 2.26 -10.94 0.70
CA MET A 1 1.34 -12.07 0.48
C MET A 1 0.37 -12.23 1.65
N ARG A 2 -0.81 -12.79 1.42
CA ARG A 2 -1.83 -13.12 2.43
C ARG A 2 -2.43 -14.49 2.11
N ILE A 3 -2.52 -15.38 3.09
CA ILE A 3 -3.06 -16.73 2.92
C ILE A 3 -4.19 -16.98 3.91
N HIS A 4 -5.26 -17.62 3.42
CA HIS A 4 -6.42 -18.01 4.22
C HIS A 4 -6.54 -19.53 4.33
N ALA A 5 -6.68 -20.05 5.55
CA ALA A 5 -6.88 -21.47 5.83
C ALA A 5 -8.23 -21.97 5.27
N ARG A 6 -8.30 -23.24 4.82
CA ARG A 6 -9.59 -23.88 4.47
C ARG A 6 -10.53 -23.95 5.67
N PRO A 7 -11.85 -24.05 5.49
CA PRO A 7 -12.78 -24.24 6.60
C PRO A 7 -12.29 -25.34 7.55
N ARG A 8 -12.31 -25.08 8.86
CA ARG A 8 -11.86 -25.99 9.94
C ARG A 8 -10.35 -26.28 10.03
N GLN A 9 -9.52 -25.77 9.13
CA GLN A 9 -8.05 -25.81 9.28
C GLN A 9 -7.54 -24.61 10.09
N VAL A 10 -6.35 -24.73 10.66
CA VAL A 10 -5.64 -23.60 11.28
C VAL A 10 -4.25 -23.51 10.67
N ILE A 11 -3.76 -22.29 10.51
CA ILE A 11 -2.35 -22.03 10.21
C ILE A 11 -1.69 -21.86 11.57
N ASP A 12 -0.90 -22.85 11.96
CA ASP A 12 -0.11 -22.75 13.18
C ASP A 12 1.22 -22.04 12.92
N ARG A 13 2.02 -21.89 13.97
CA ARG A 13 3.32 -21.24 13.85
C ARG A 13 4.24 -22.02 12.91
N ALA A 14 4.26 -23.35 13.01
CA ALA A 14 5.12 -24.19 12.18
C ALA A 14 4.70 -24.13 10.70
N GLU A 15 3.40 -24.14 10.41
CA GLU A 15 2.86 -23.96 9.07
C GLU A 15 3.19 -22.54 8.55
N ALA A 16 3.08 -21.51 9.38
CA ALA A 16 3.44 -20.14 9.00
C ALA A 16 4.96 -19.97 8.74
N GLU A 17 5.81 -20.64 9.53
CA GLU A 17 7.26 -20.72 9.29
C GLU A 17 7.55 -21.43 7.97
N TRP A 18 6.92 -22.59 7.74
CA TRP A 18 7.05 -23.33 6.49
C TRP A 18 6.60 -22.50 5.27
N ILE A 19 5.46 -21.82 5.37
CA ILE A 19 4.98 -20.90 4.33
C ILE A 19 6.04 -19.83 4.04
N ALA A 20 6.59 -19.19 5.07
CA ALA A 20 7.61 -18.15 4.90
C ALA A 20 8.86 -18.71 4.21
N GLU A 21 9.33 -19.88 4.60
CA GLU A 21 10.45 -20.57 3.95
C GLU A 21 10.17 -20.86 2.48
N GLN A 22 8.97 -21.36 2.13
CA GLN A 22 8.61 -21.63 0.73
C GLN A 22 8.53 -20.34 -0.11
N VAL A 23 7.96 -19.27 0.46
CA VAL A 23 7.80 -17.98 -0.25
C VAL A 23 9.14 -17.31 -0.52
N LEU A 24 10.05 -17.34 0.45
CA LEU A 24 11.38 -16.75 0.32
C LEU A 24 12.33 -17.62 -0.50
N ALA A 25 12.12 -18.94 -0.44
CA ALA A 25 12.98 -19.96 -1.04
C ALA A 25 14.47 -19.67 -0.77
N ASP A 26 15.36 -20.01 -1.71
CA ASP A 26 16.78 -19.70 -1.61
C ASP A 26 17.10 -18.21 -1.82
N ARG A 27 16.12 -17.40 -2.28
CA ARG A 27 16.34 -16.02 -2.72
C ARG A 27 16.24 -15.00 -1.57
N GLY A 28 15.52 -15.34 -0.50
CA GLY A 28 15.31 -14.43 0.62
C GLY A 28 14.43 -13.22 0.27
N SER A 29 14.41 -12.24 1.16
CA SER A 29 13.71 -10.97 0.98
C SER A 29 14.67 -9.90 0.47
N TYR A 30 14.28 -9.19 -0.58
CA TYR A 30 15.08 -8.09 -1.11
C TYR A 30 14.83 -6.82 -0.30
N TRP A 31 15.88 -6.11 0.12
CA TRP A 31 15.81 -4.75 0.70
C TRP A 31 15.03 -4.54 2.02
N VAL A 32 14.11 -5.42 2.41
CA VAL A 32 13.28 -5.30 3.62
C VAL A 32 13.32 -6.57 4.48
N PRO A 33 13.14 -6.44 5.81
CA PRO A 33 12.92 -7.60 6.68
C PRO A 33 11.66 -8.38 6.29
N VAL A 34 11.65 -9.68 6.61
CA VAL A 34 10.46 -10.51 6.48
C VAL A 34 9.61 -10.33 7.73
N VAL A 35 8.39 -9.82 7.56
CA VAL A 35 7.42 -9.73 8.65
C VAL A 35 6.33 -10.74 8.43
N VAL A 36 6.10 -11.61 9.43
CA VAL A 36 5.02 -12.59 9.43
C VAL A 36 4.03 -12.23 10.53
N THR A 37 2.77 -12.07 10.16
CA THR A 37 1.67 -11.79 11.08
C THR A 37 0.65 -12.92 11.02
N LEU A 38 0.47 -13.62 12.15
CA LEU A 38 -0.55 -14.64 12.28
C LEU A 38 -1.81 -14.04 12.90
N ALA A 39 -2.95 -14.17 12.23
CA ALA A 39 -4.21 -13.68 12.77
C ALA A 39 -4.57 -14.39 14.10
N PRO A 40 -5.23 -13.71 15.05
CA PRO A 40 -5.55 -14.30 16.37
C PRO A 40 -6.38 -15.59 16.28
N ASP A 41 -7.26 -15.70 15.29
CA ASP A 41 -8.08 -16.88 15.02
C ASP A 41 -7.32 -18.00 14.29
N ARG A 42 -6.07 -17.73 13.87
CA ARG A 42 -5.18 -18.62 13.12
C ARG A 42 -5.77 -19.08 11.80
N ARG A 43 -6.70 -18.30 11.24
CA ARG A 43 -7.34 -18.56 9.94
C ARG A 43 -6.63 -17.84 8.81
N ARG A 44 -5.72 -16.91 9.12
CA ARG A 44 -4.99 -16.08 8.15
C ARG A 44 -3.55 -15.87 8.59
N VAL A 45 -2.63 -15.89 7.62
CA VAL A 45 -1.26 -15.39 7.79
C VAL A 45 -0.94 -14.35 6.73
N ASP A 46 -0.29 -13.28 7.13
CA ASP A 46 0.20 -12.22 6.27
C ASP A 46 1.72 -12.22 6.28
N LEU A 47 2.33 -12.16 5.10
CA LEU A 47 3.77 -12.07 4.90
C LEU A 47 4.09 -10.78 4.15
N GLN A 48 4.96 -9.95 4.73
CA GLN A 48 5.56 -8.79 4.07
C GLN A 48 7.04 -9.07 3.88
N TYR A 49 7.50 -8.95 2.64
CA TYR A 49 8.87 -9.21 2.21
C TYR A 49 9.10 -8.45 0.91
N GLY A 50 10.36 -8.28 0.51
CA GLY A 50 10.71 -7.68 -0.77
C GLY A 50 10.84 -8.75 -1.83
N ASN A 51 10.20 -8.51 -2.98
CA ASN A 51 10.05 -9.50 -4.02
C ASN A 51 11.31 -9.58 -4.88
N GLY A 52 12.15 -10.59 -4.67
CA GLY A 52 13.18 -10.95 -5.63
C GLY A 52 12.56 -11.68 -6.82
N LYS A 53 12.27 -10.97 -7.92
CA LYS A 53 11.86 -11.49 -9.25
C LYS A 53 11.13 -12.86 -9.20
N ALA A 54 9.92 -12.89 -8.62
CA ALA A 54 8.97 -14.01 -8.52
C ALA A 54 8.86 -14.72 -7.15
N ALA A 55 9.52 -14.23 -6.08
CA ALA A 55 9.32 -14.75 -4.73
C ALA A 55 7.83 -14.65 -4.31
N GLY A 56 7.18 -15.80 -4.15
CA GLY A 56 5.76 -15.94 -3.81
C GLY A 56 4.80 -16.20 -4.97
N CYS A 57 5.17 -15.94 -6.23
CA CYS A 57 4.36 -16.38 -7.38
C CYS A 57 4.36 -17.91 -7.48
N ASP A 58 5.55 -18.52 -7.37
CA ASP A 58 5.71 -19.98 -7.40
C ASP A 58 4.90 -20.67 -6.29
N PHE A 59 4.86 -20.08 -5.09
CA PHE A 59 4.03 -20.57 -3.99
C PHE A 59 2.54 -20.66 -4.35
N LEU A 60 2.01 -19.67 -5.07
CA LEU A 60 0.60 -19.68 -5.50
C LEU A 60 0.32 -20.86 -6.44
N TYR A 61 1.26 -21.18 -7.32
CA TYR A 61 1.15 -22.26 -8.29
C TYR A 61 1.42 -23.64 -7.68
N ASP A 62 2.42 -23.79 -6.82
CA ASP A 62 2.83 -25.09 -6.29
C ASP A 62 1.89 -25.61 -5.18
N HIS A 63 1.07 -24.72 -4.62
CA HIS A 63 0.19 -25.05 -3.51
C HIS A 63 -1.28 -24.72 -3.78
N VAL A 64 -1.67 -24.77 -5.05
CA VAL A 64 -3.09 -24.70 -5.46
C VAL A 64 -3.91 -25.66 -4.61
N GLY A 65 -4.99 -25.14 -4.03
CA GLY A 65 -5.91 -25.94 -3.24
C GLY A 65 -5.39 -26.36 -1.87
N ARG A 66 -4.14 -26.13 -1.44
CA ARG A 66 -3.77 -26.36 -0.03
C ARG A 66 -4.56 -25.41 0.89
N TYR A 67 -4.73 -24.17 0.44
CA TYR A 67 -5.40 -23.10 1.16
C TYR A 67 -6.75 -22.76 0.54
N ALA A 68 -7.54 -21.98 1.28
CA ALA A 68 -8.82 -21.50 0.80
C ALA A 68 -8.66 -20.33 -0.19
N ALA A 69 -7.59 -19.55 -0.01
CA ALA A 69 -7.12 -18.50 -0.91
C ALA A 69 -5.68 -18.13 -0.55
N ALA A 70 -4.93 -17.68 -1.54
CA ALA A 70 -3.69 -16.96 -1.37
C ALA A 70 -3.71 -15.74 -2.30
N TRP A 71 -3.31 -14.59 -1.76
CA TRP A 71 -3.29 -13.29 -2.43
C TRP A 71 -1.87 -12.75 -2.40
N LEU A 72 -1.39 -12.29 -3.55
CA LEU A 72 -0.09 -11.64 -3.67
C LEU A 72 -0.28 -10.17 -4.02
N ARG A 73 0.53 -9.31 -3.40
CA ARG A 73 0.76 -7.94 -3.84
C ARG A 73 2.26 -7.76 -3.99
N GLY A 74 2.67 -7.04 -5.02
CA GLY A 74 4.07 -6.72 -5.25
C GLY A 74 4.20 -5.47 -6.08
N HIS A 75 5.36 -4.83 -5.97
CA HIS A 75 5.76 -3.78 -6.88
C HIS A 75 6.24 -4.40 -8.21
N ASN A 76 5.86 -3.81 -9.34
CA ASN A 76 6.37 -4.20 -10.65
C ASN A 76 7.48 -3.22 -11.08
N GLU A 77 8.72 -3.67 -11.10
CA GLU A 77 9.90 -2.89 -11.54
C GLU A 77 9.97 -2.71 -13.09
N GLY A 78 8.91 -3.06 -13.83
CA GLY A 78 8.81 -2.88 -15.28
C GLY A 78 8.34 -1.47 -15.70
N ASP A 79 8.03 -1.29 -16.98
CA ASP A 79 7.71 0.02 -17.61
C ASP A 79 6.55 0.81 -16.96
N GLU A 80 5.70 0.15 -16.17
CA GLU A 80 4.62 0.78 -15.40
C GLU A 80 4.91 0.57 -13.91
N SER A 81 5.66 1.50 -13.29
CA SER A 81 6.06 1.48 -11.87
C SER A 81 4.85 1.58 -10.93
N ARG A 82 4.12 0.47 -10.75
CA ARG A 82 2.91 0.38 -9.93
C ARG A 82 2.79 -0.96 -9.23
N ASP A 83 2.10 -0.96 -8.10
CA ASP A 83 1.80 -2.19 -7.40
C ASP A 83 0.71 -2.98 -8.10
N TYR A 84 0.87 -4.30 -8.14
CA TYR A 84 -0.13 -5.22 -8.63
C TYR A 84 -0.70 -6.10 -7.51
N ILE A 85 -1.87 -6.67 -7.77
CA ILE A 85 -2.51 -7.68 -6.94
C ILE A 85 -2.87 -8.89 -7.81
N SER A 86 -2.57 -10.08 -7.30
CA SER A 86 -2.89 -11.36 -7.94
C SER A 86 -3.76 -12.22 -7.01
N GLY A 87 -4.77 -12.85 -7.61
CA GLY A 87 -5.83 -13.58 -6.90
C GLY A 87 -5.57 -15.07 -6.70
N PRO A 88 -6.53 -15.76 -6.05
CA PRO A 88 -6.38 -17.14 -5.60
C PRO A 88 -6.73 -18.20 -6.66
N ASP A 89 -6.95 -17.81 -7.92
CA ASP A 89 -7.33 -18.73 -9.01
C ASP A 89 -6.14 -19.00 -9.96
N PRO A 90 -5.30 -20.00 -9.67
CA PRO A 90 -4.17 -20.35 -10.52
C PRO A 90 -4.55 -21.15 -11.78
N GLU A 91 -5.83 -21.56 -11.96
CA GLU A 91 -6.25 -22.31 -13.16
C GLU A 91 -6.47 -21.40 -14.38
N SER A 92 -6.66 -20.10 -14.18
CA SER A 92 -6.45 -19.14 -15.24
C SER A 92 -4.94 -18.86 -15.32
N HIS A 93 -4.28 -19.32 -16.38
CA HIS A 93 -2.97 -18.77 -16.79
C HIS A 93 -3.02 -17.23 -16.94
N ASP A 94 -4.24 -16.67 -17.03
CA ASP A 94 -4.60 -15.26 -16.94
C ASP A 94 -5.27 -14.89 -15.59
N ALA A 95 -4.77 -15.33 -14.43
CA ALA A 95 -5.15 -14.66 -13.17
C ALA A 95 -4.52 -13.28 -13.17
N GLU A 96 -5.12 -12.39 -13.97
CA GLU A 96 -4.62 -11.10 -14.40
C GLU A 96 -4.05 -10.37 -13.19
N SER A 97 -2.71 -10.30 -13.14
CA SER A 97 -2.01 -9.32 -12.36
C SER A 97 -2.59 -7.98 -12.75
N ARG A 98 -3.28 -7.35 -11.81
CA ARG A 98 -3.99 -6.09 -12.06
C ARG A 98 -3.49 -5.03 -11.09
N PRO A 99 -3.62 -3.73 -11.42
CA PRO A 99 -3.19 -2.68 -10.52
C PRO A 99 -3.88 -2.79 -9.16
N CYS A 100 -3.08 -2.79 -8.09
CA CYS A 100 -3.60 -2.79 -6.73
C CYS A 100 -4.18 -1.40 -6.41
N ARG A 101 -5.37 -1.38 -5.81
CA ARG A 101 -6.03 -0.15 -5.37
C ARG A 101 -5.91 0.01 -3.86
N TYR A 102 -5.51 1.19 -3.44
CA TYR A 102 -5.36 1.56 -2.04
C TYR A 102 -6.38 2.64 -1.67
N GLY A 103 -7.10 2.43 -0.58
CA GLY A 103 -8.15 3.31 -0.09
C GLY A 103 -7.63 4.36 0.89
N PHE A 104 -8.33 5.48 0.94
CA PHE A 104 -8.22 6.53 1.95
C PHE A 104 -9.61 7.07 2.30
N ASP A 105 -9.76 7.62 3.50
CA ASP A 105 -11.00 8.22 4.05
C ASP A 105 -10.82 9.68 4.51
N GLU A 106 -9.59 10.19 4.52
CA GLU A 106 -9.26 11.58 4.82
C GLU A 106 -8.04 12.03 4.01
N VAL A 107 -8.08 13.29 3.55
CA VAL A 107 -6.92 13.98 2.95
C VAL A 107 -6.53 15.13 3.87
N ARG A 108 -5.25 15.27 4.18
CA ARG A 108 -4.69 16.45 4.85
C ARG A 108 -3.74 17.18 3.93
N VAL A 109 -3.81 18.50 3.93
CA VAL A 109 -2.99 19.35 3.07
C VAL A 109 -2.34 20.44 3.90
N THR A 110 -1.05 20.65 3.70
CA THR A 110 -0.35 21.85 4.13
C THR A 110 -0.23 22.78 2.94
N ALA A 111 -0.99 23.87 2.94
CA ALA A 111 -1.07 24.83 1.85
C ALA A 111 -1.47 26.23 2.37
N PRO A 112 -1.13 27.29 1.61
CA PRO A 112 -1.71 28.61 1.84
C PRO A 112 -3.25 28.56 1.77
N THR A 113 -3.94 29.35 2.61
CA THR A 113 -5.42 29.31 2.75
C THR A 113 -6.18 29.48 1.42
N GLY A 114 -5.66 30.27 0.48
CA GLY A 114 -6.30 30.55 -0.81
C GLY A 114 -5.98 29.57 -1.93
N ALA A 115 -5.14 28.56 -1.69
CA ALA A 115 -4.62 27.69 -2.74
C ALA A 115 -5.44 26.40 -2.94
N LEU A 116 -6.27 26.01 -1.96
CA LEU A 116 -6.94 24.71 -1.99
C LEU A 116 -7.94 24.59 -3.16
N PRO A 117 -7.94 23.46 -3.90
CA PRO A 117 -8.93 23.20 -4.92
C PRO A 117 -10.32 23.05 -4.29
N ALA A 118 -11.34 23.27 -5.13
CA ALA A 118 -12.71 22.95 -4.74
C ALA A 118 -12.78 21.47 -4.31
N PRO A 119 -13.45 21.16 -3.18
CA PRO A 119 -13.73 19.78 -2.81
C PRO A 119 -14.43 19.03 -3.94
N PRO A 120 -14.23 17.70 -4.05
CA PRO A 120 -14.93 16.90 -5.02
C PRO A 120 -16.45 17.00 -4.81
N PRO A 121 -17.24 16.96 -5.88
CA PRO A 121 -18.69 17.09 -5.78
C PRO A 121 -19.26 15.97 -4.88
N ALA A 122 -20.28 16.32 -4.11
CA ALA A 122 -21.02 15.31 -3.36
C ALA A 122 -21.70 14.34 -4.34
N GLY A 123 -21.59 13.04 -4.08
CA GLY A 123 -22.49 12.06 -4.67
C GLY A 123 -23.90 12.22 -4.09
N HIS A 124 -24.29 11.31 -3.20
CA HIS A 124 -25.64 11.31 -2.59
C HIS A 124 -25.70 11.96 -1.18
N GLY A 125 -24.75 12.83 -0.83
CA GLY A 125 -24.62 13.42 0.52
C GLY A 125 -24.33 14.93 0.50
N PRO A 126 -24.09 15.56 1.66
CA PRO A 126 -23.56 16.92 1.70
C PRO A 126 -22.18 16.95 1.05
N ALA A 127 -21.90 18.02 0.29
CA ALA A 127 -20.59 18.20 -0.33
C ALA A 127 -19.52 18.24 0.77
N PRO A 128 -18.44 17.45 0.61
CA PRO A 128 -17.33 17.53 1.55
C PRO A 128 -16.75 18.95 1.50
N SER A 129 -16.25 19.42 2.63
CA SER A 129 -15.71 20.77 2.76
C SER A 129 -14.39 20.74 3.51
N TRP A 130 -13.42 21.54 3.08
CA TRP A 130 -12.17 21.72 3.79
C TRP A 130 -12.41 22.26 5.21
N GLN A 131 -11.87 21.56 6.19
CA GLN A 131 -11.86 21.99 7.58
C GLN A 131 -10.45 22.43 7.94
N ARG A 132 -10.33 23.64 8.48
CA ARG A 132 -9.05 24.17 8.95
C ARG A 132 -8.63 23.45 10.24
N LEU A 133 -7.40 22.93 10.26
CA LEU A 133 -6.77 22.34 11.46
C LEU A 133 -5.79 23.29 12.13
N SER A 134 -5.05 24.07 11.33
CA SER A 134 -4.07 25.05 11.79
C SER A 134 -4.00 26.21 10.79
N ASP A 135 -3.03 27.12 10.94
CA ASP A 135 -2.91 28.25 10.05
C ASP A 135 -2.65 27.88 8.58
N SER A 136 -1.95 26.77 8.36
CA SER A 136 -1.56 26.26 7.04
C SER A 136 -2.03 24.84 6.76
N THR A 137 -2.69 24.18 7.72
CA THR A 137 -3.13 22.78 7.56
C THR A 137 -4.64 22.67 7.48
N TRP A 138 -5.10 21.89 6.52
CA TRP A 138 -6.50 21.64 6.23
C TRP A 138 -6.75 20.14 6.12
N ARG A 139 -7.97 19.72 6.41
CA ARG A 139 -8.42 18.35 6.19
C ARG A 139 -9.70 18.29 5.39
N LEU A 140 -9.88 17.21 4.65
CA LEU A 140 -11.08 16.88 3.91
C LEU A 140 -11.44 15.42 4.24
N ALA A 141 -12.62 15.21 4.79
CA ALA A 141 -13.17 13.86 4.93
C ALA A 141 -13.74 13.45 3.58
N VAL A 142 -13.11 12.46 2.94
CA VAL A 142 -13.47 12.01 1.59
C VAL A 142 -13.00 10.58 1.42
N GLU A 143 -13.89 9.72 0.94
CA GLU A 143 -13.53 8.37 0.53
C GLU A 143 -12.97 8.40 -0.89
N GLY A 144 -11.83 7.76 -1.07
CA GLY A 144 -11.18 7.68 -2.36
C GLY A 144 -10.24 6.50 -2.45
N HIS A 145 -9.61 6.37 -3.61
CA HIS A 145 -8.59 5.37 -3.83
C HIS A 145 -7.54 5.85 -4.83
N TYR A 146 -6.37 5.23 -4.78
CA TYR A 146 -5.30 5.46 -5.73
C TYR A 146 -4.63 4.15 -6.14
N VAL A 147 -3.87 4.26 -7.23
CA VAL A 147 -2.91 3.26 -7.70
C VAL A 147 -1.54 3.93 -7.70
N THR A 148 -0.58 3.32 -7.02
CA THR A 148 0.80 3.81 -6.90
C THR A 148 1.76 2.62 -6.86
N GLY A 149 3.04 2.88 -7.11
CA GLY A 149 4.13 1.96 -6.77
C GLY A 149 4.60 2.17 -5.33
N ASN A 150 4.89 1.09 -4.61
CA ASN A 150 5.68 1.12 -3.37
C ASN A 150 7.11 0.66 -3.69
N ASP A 151 7.82 1.48 -4.48
CA ASP A 151 9.22 1.23 -4.80
C ASP A 151 10.10 1.40 -3.55
N ARG A 152 11.02 0.45 -3.36
CA ARG A 152 11.98 0.40 -2.26
C ARG A 152 13.42 0.18 -2.73
N ALA A 153 13.72 0.59 -3.95
CA ALA A 153 15.03 0.41 -4.59
C ALA A 153 16.21 1.09 -3.85
N ASP A 154 15.94 2.08 -2.99
CA ASP A 154 16.92 2.87 -2.24
C ASP A 154 17.22 2.35 -0.82
N MET A 155 16.53 1.31 -0.33
CA MET A 155 16.89 0.73 0.96
C MET A 155 18.25 0.03 0.85
N GLU A 156 19.19 0.37 1.73
CA GLU A 156 20.40 -0.44 1.87
C GLU A 156 20.05 -1.84 2.42
N ALA A 157 20.49 -2.89 1.74
CA ALA A 157 20.32 -4.27 2.20
C ALA A 157 21.14 -4.49 3.48
N GLY A 158 20.47 -4.45 4.62
CA GLY A 158 21.03 -4.96 5.87
C GLY A 158 21.13 -6.50 5.87
N PRO A 159 21.85 -7.10 6.83
CA PRO A 159 22.06 -8.55 6.94
C PRO A 159 20.78 -9.40 7.20
N VAL A 160 19.59 -8.78 7.21
CA VAL A 160 18.32 -9.30 7.72
C VAL A 160 17.49 -10.01 6.63
N LEU A 161 18.08 -10.37 5.49
CA LEU A 161 17.35 -10.82 4.30
C LEU A 161 16.61 -12.17 4.46
N ARG A 162 16.77 -12.86 5.59
CA ARG A 162 16.07 -14.11 5.93
C ARG A 162 15.50 -14.16 7.36
N GLU A 163 15.74 -13.14 8.18
CA GLU A 163 15.23 -13.16 9.55
C GLU A 163 13.72 -12.87 9.53
N ILE A 164 12.96 -13.73 10.20
CA ILE A 164 11.52 -13.58 10.33
C ILE A 164 11.21 -12.79 11.59
N VAL A 165 10.65 -11.59 11.41
CA VAL A 165 10.05 -10.79 12.48
C VAL A 165 8.60 -11.20 12.65
N TRP A 166 8.26 -11.73 13.83
CA TRP A 166 6.90 -12.17 14.16
C TRP A 166 6.09 -11.05 14.78
N ASN A 167 4.88 -10.82 14.26
CA ASN A 167 3.91 -9.87 14.80
C ASN A 167 4.58 -8.54 15.16
N ALA A 168 5.31 -7.97 14.18
CA ALA A 168 6.09 -6.76 14.39
C ALA A 168 5.24 -5.72 15.14
N PRO A 169 5.76 -5.14 16.24
CA PRO A 169 4.99 -4.18 17.01
C PRO A 169 4.56 -3.05 16.09
N ALA A 170 3.32 -2.58 16.26
CA ALA A 170 2.90 -1.34 15.60
C ALA A 170 3.91 -0.27 15.98
N MET A 171 4.64 0.27 14.99
CA MET A 171 5.66 1.27 15.28
C MET A 171 4.96 2.46 15.97
N GLU A 172 5.54 2.98 17.05
CA GLU A 172 5.11 4.26 17.60
C GLU A 172 5.38 5.34 16.56
N VAL A 173 4.34 5.70 15.81
CA VAL A 173 4.43 6.73 14.78
C VAL A 173 4.38 8.09 15.46
N ARG A 174 5.51 8.80 15.45
CA ARG A 174 5.53 10.23 15.81
C ARG A 174 4.50 10.99 14.96
N PRO A 175 3.87 12.06 15.45
CA PRO A 175 2.97 12.87 14.64
C PRO A 175 3.59 13.22 13.27
N GLY A 176 2.92 12.83 12.18
CA GLY A 176 3.40 13.03 10.81
C GLY A 176 4.38 11.97 10.26
N GLY A 177 4.67 10.91 11.03
CA GLY A 177 5.40 9.73 10.57
C GLY A 177 4.50 8.73 9.83
N LEU A 178 5.12 7.69 9.27
CA LEU A 178 4.45 6.60 8.56
C LEU A 178 4.51 5.32 9.40
N VAL A 179 3.43 4.51 9.37
CA VAL A 179 3.25 3.31 10.23
C VAL A 179 4.16 2.16 9.83
N THR A 180 4.48 2.07 8.55
CA THR A 180 5.47 1.13 8.03
C THR A 180 6.71 1.90 7.63
N PRO A 181 7.92 1.30 7.71
CA PRO A 181 9.06 1.81 6.99
C PRO A 181 8.68 1.97 5.52
N THR A 182 8.74 3.21 5.03
CA THR A 182 8.51 3.56 3.64
C THR A 182 9.77 4.21 3.13
N THR A 183 10.16 3.88 1.93
CA THR A 183 11.16 4.63 1.18
C THR A 183 10.51 5.70 0.32
N PRO A 184 11.24 6.78 0.00
CA PRO A 184 10.94 7.56 -1.19
C PRO A 184 10.81 6.63 -2.38
N ALA A 185 9.74 6.76 -3.14
CA ALA A 185 9.60 6.02 -4.37
C ALA A 185 10.40 6.76 -5.45
N TYR A 186 11.56 6.20 -5.84
CA TYR A 186 12.34 6.71 -6.96
C TYR A 186 11.70 6.21 -8.28
N HIS A 187 11.88 6.91 -9.40
CA HIS A 187 11.29 6.57 -10.72
C HIS A 187 9.79 6.88 -10.94
N ASP A 188 9.38 8.15 -10.87
CA ASP A 188 8.03 8.58 -11.29
C ASP A 188 6.88 7.75 -10.70
N SER A 189 7.03 7.34 -9.43
CA SER A 189 6.00 6.60 -8.68
C SER A 189 4.86 7.52 -8.22
N SER A 190 4.45 8.44 -9.11
CA SER A 190 3.27 9.26 -8.96
C SER A 190 2.01 8.39 -9.01
N PHE A 191 0.85 9.00 -8.79
CA PHE A 191 -0.38 8.25 -8.86
C PHE A 191 -0.68 7.87 -10.32
N ALA A 192 -0.55 6.59 -10.65
CA ALA A 192 -1.04 6.06 -11.92
C ALA A 192 -2.56 6.30 -12.09
N SER A 193 -3.29 6.36 -10.97
CA SER A 193 -4.64 6.92 -10.92
C SER A 193 -4.97 7.39 -9.51
N LEU A 194 -5.78 8.44 -9.39
CA LEU A 194 -6.30 8.98 -8.14
C LEU A 194 -7.77 9.32 -8.29
N PHE A 195 -8.58 8.85 -7.35
CA PHE A 195 -10.01 9.15 -7.26
C PHE A 195 -10.36 9.67 -5.86
N PRO A 196 -11.10 10.79 -5.74
CA PRO A 196 -11.59 11.64 -6.83
C PRO A 196 -10.48 12.39 -7.60
N PRO A 197 -10.61 12.59 -8.92
CA PRO A 197 -9.55 13.16 -9.77
C PRO A 197 -9.20 14.62 -9.43
N GLU A 198 -10.12 15.37 -8.81
CA GLU A 198 -9.90 16.75 -8.36
C GLU A 198 -8.74 16.86 -7.36
N LEU A 199 -8.46 15.77 -6.63
CA LEU A 199 -7.35 15.71 -5.68
C LEU A 199 -5.98 15.69 -6.37
N GLY A 200 -5.90 15.34 -7.66
CA GLY A 200 -4.65 15.33 -8.42
C GLY A 200 -4.02 16.72 -8.56
N ALA A 201 -4.82 17.80 -8.45
CA ALA A 201 -4.30 19.16 -8.43
C ALA A 201 -3.42 19.46 -7.20
N LEU A 202 -3.57 18.68 -6.12
CA LEU A 202 -2.80 18.88 -4.88
C LEU A 202 -1.38 18.29 -4.95
N THR A 203 -1.13 17.32 -5.85
CA THR A 203 0.03 16.44 -5.80
C THR A 203 1.01 16.68 -6.95
N GLY A 204 1.01 17.89 -7.53
CA GLY A 204 1.99 18.30 -8.55
C GLY A 204 1.66 17.88 -9.99
N ASP A 205 1.04 16.72 -10.19
CA ASP A 205 0.73 16.15 -11.52
C ASP A 205 -0.29 16.97 -12.36
N GLY A 206 -0.98 17.94 -11.75
CA GLY A 206 -2.11 18.65 -12.36
C GLY A 206 -2.01 20.18 -12.42
N SER A 207 -0.91 20.81 -11.97
CA SER A 207 -0.85 22.29 -11.98
C SER A 207 -0.42 22.82 -13.36
N ALA A 208 -1.33 23.48 -14.07
CA ALA A 208 -1.02 24.14 -15.34
C ALA A 208 -0.03 25.32 -15.21
N SER A 209 0.18 25.81 -13.97
CA SER A 209 1.05 26.93 -13.63
C SER A 209 2.47 26.52 -13.26
N GLY A 210 2.77 25.23 -13.07
CA GLY A 210 4.07 24.75 -12.60
C GLY A 210 4.39 25.06 -11.13
N GLU A 211 3.59 25.90 -10.45
CA GLU A 211 3.72 26.17 -9.02
C GLU A 211 2.86 25.21 -8.18
N PRO A 212 3.45 24.59 -7.14
CA PRO A 212 2.79 23.62 -6.27
C PRO A 212 1.72 24.31 -5.41
N ILE A 213 0.49 23.82 -5.49
CA ILE A 213 -0.65 24.32 -4.69
C ILE A 213 -0.47 24.00 -3.19
N ALA A 214 0.21 22.89 -2.89
CA ALA A 214 0.47 22.41 -1.55
C ALA A 214 1.97 22.16 -1.36
N GLN A 215 2.43 22.21 -0.12
CA GLN A 215 3.80 21.77 0.24
C GLN A 215 3.82 20.30 0.66
N ARG A 216 2.68 19.81 1.15
CA ARG A 216 2.51 18.43 1.63
C ARG A 216 1.05 18.01 1.56
N VAL A 217 0.84 16.78 1.13
CA VAL A 217 -0.45 16.09 1.06
C VAL A 217 -0.31 14.74 1.76
N GLU A 218 -1.23 14.42 2.65
CA GLU A 218 -1.33 13.13 3.31
C GLU A 218 -2.68 12.49 2.98
N PHE A 219 -2.65 11.31 2.40
CA PHE A 219 -3.82 10.43 2.32
C PHE A 219 -3.84 9.54 3.55
N ARG A 220 -5.00 9.41 4.16
CA ARG A 220 -5.18 8.76 5.45
C ARG A 220 -6.29 7.73 5.40
N TRP A 221 -6.11 6.65 6.14
CA TRP A 221 -7.08 5.58 6.29
C TRP A 221 -7.25 5.29 7.77
N ARG A 222 -8.47 5.38 8.30
CA ARG A 222 -8.79 5.07 9.70
C ARG A 222 -7.85 5.78 10.69
N GLY A 223 -7.50 7.03 10.38
CA GLY A 223 -6.65 7.88 11.21
C GLY A 223 -5.14 7.69 11.05
N ARG A 224 -4.64 6.72 10.27
CA ARG A 224 -3.21 6.59 9.94
C ARG A 224 -2.87 7.18 8.56
N VAL A 225 -1.67 7.70 8.38
CA VAL A 225 -1.18 8.09 7.04
C VAL A 225 -0.86 6.83 6.25
N VAL A 226 -1.41 6.74 5.04
CA VAL A 226 -1.20 5.63 4.10
C VAL A 226 -0.38 6.03 2.89
N HIS A 227 -0.44 7.31 2.51
CA HIS A 227 0.42 7.87 1.48
C HIS A 227 0.74 9.32 1.80
N ARG A 228 1.97 9.73 1.54
CA ARG A 228 2.40 11.12 1.69
C ARG A 228 3.07 11.58 0.40
N VAL A 229 2.70 12.78 -0.03
CA VAL A 229 3.33 13.51 -1.12
C VAL A 229 3.83 14.82 -0.54
N GLN A 230 5.11 15.14 -0.68
CA GLN A 230 5.67 16.39 -0.14
C GLN A 230 6.80 16.92 -1.02
N GLN A 231 6.97 18.23 -1.05
CA GLN A 231 8.11 18.82 -1.74
C GLN A 231 9.40 18.57 -0.95
N GLU A 232 10.39 18.00 -1.60
CA GLU A 232 11.73 17.83 -1.06
C GLU A 232 12.75 18.37 -2.07
N TYR A 233 13.86 18.89 -1.56
CA TYR A 233 14.94 19.38 -2.40
C TYR A 233 15.91 18.23 -2.70
N MET A 234 16.04 17.87 -3.97
CA MET A 234 16.93 16.82 -4.44
C MET A 234 18.32 17.40 -4.74
N GLU A 235 19.24 17.28 -3.78
CA GLU A 235 20.61 17.82 -3.88
C GLU A 235 21.36 17.36 -5.14
N ILE A 236 21.11 16.12 -5.60
CA ILE A 236 21.80 15.55 -6.78
C ILE A 236 21.39 16.25 -8.08
N LEU A 237 20.13 16.66 -8.19
CA LEU A 237 19.58 17.32 -9.37
C LEU A 237 19.46 18.85 -9.20
N ASP A 238 19.78 19.39 -8.01
CA ASP A 238 19.66 20.81 -7.67
C ASP A 238 18.25 21.37 -7.93
N GLU A 239 17.22 20.58 -7.65
CA GLU A 239 15.83 20.93 -7.91
C GLU A 239 14.88 20.51 -6.80
N TRP A 240 13.71 21.16 -6.75
CA TRP A 240 12.61 20.73 -5.89
C TRP A 240 11.74 19.73 -6.64
N ASP A 241 11.49 18.59 -6.01
CA ASP A 241 10.66 17.54 -6.57
C ASP A 241 9.68 16.99 -5.54
N TRP A 242 8.67 16.28 -6.03
CA TRP A 242 7.64 15.66 -5.23
C TRP A 242 8.09 14.28 -4.76
N GLU A 243 8.34 14.17 -3.47
CA GLU A 243 8.61 12.90 -2.82
C GLU A 243 7.30 12.16 -2.51
N HIS A 244 7.14 10.97 -3.08
CA HIS A 244 6.04 10.04 -2.79
C HIS A 244 6.50 8.97 -1.78
N ARG A 245 5.74 8.78 -0.70
CA ARG A 245 5.96 7.69 0.28
C ARG A 245 4.67 6.94 0.57
N SER A 246 4.67 5.64 0.29
CA SER A 246 3.53 4.74 0.50
C SER A 246 3.72 3.83 1.73
N ALA A 247 2.78 3.92 2.67
CA ALA A 247 2.63 3.06 3.85
C ALA A 247 1.43 2.10 3.69
N ASP A 248 1.27 1.58 2.47
CA ASP A 248 0.14 0.74 2.11
C ASP A 248 0.19 -0.67 2.70
N GLY A 249 -0.95 -1.12 3.20
CA GLY A 249 -1.15 -2.38 3.91
C GLY A 249 -2.35 -3.13 3.36
N TRP A 250 -2.56 -4.37 3.82
CA TRP A 250 -3.74 -5.14 3.42
C TRP A 250 -5.05 -4.55 3.96
N ASP A 251 -4.98 -3.74 5.02
CA ASP A 251 -6.12 -3.09 5.67
C ASP A 251 -6.69 -1.92 4.86
N ASN A 252 -5.89 -1.30 4.00
CA ASN A 252 -6.35 -0.28 3.05
C ASN A 252 -6.32 -0.76 1.60
N CYS A 253 -6.17 -2.07 1.35
CA CYS A 253 -6.39 -2.62 0.01
C CYS A 253 -7.89 -2.65 -0.29
N VAL A 254 -8.31 -1.92 -1.33
CA VAL A 254 -9.71 -1.81 -1.74
C VAL A 254 -9.97 -2.42 -3.12
N ASP A 255 -9.11 -3.35 -3.54
CA ASP A 255 -9.33 -4.11 -4.76
C ASP A 255 -10.66 -4.92 -4.65
N PRO A 256 -11.60 -4.78 -5.61
CA PRO A 256 -12.92 -5.40 -5.51
C PRO A 256 -12.88 -6.93 -5.37
N GLY A 257 -11.96 -7.59 -6.07
CA GLY A 257 -11.84 -9.04 -6.05
C GLY A 257 -11.35 -9.53 -4.69
N TYR A 258 -10.38 -8.83 -4.11
CA TYR A 258 -9.88 -9.07 -2.77
C TYR A 258 -10.96 -8.81 -1.70
N LEU A 259 -11.66 -7.68 -1.77
CA LEU A 259 -12.72 -7.35 -0.81
C LEU A 259 -13.87 -8.36 -0.83
N ALA A 260 -14.32 -8.78 -2.02
CA ALA A 260 -15.36 -9.79 -2.16
C ALA A 260 -14.94 -11.16 -1.59
N ASP A 261 -13.66 -11.51 -1.70
CA ASP A 261 -13.11 -12.72 -1.12
C ASP A 261 -13.00 -12.65 0.41
N ASP A 262 -12.44 -11.55 0.93
CA ASP A 262 -12.28 -11.32 2.37
C ASP A 262 -13.64 -11.29 3.10
N GLN A 263 -14.63 -10.57 2.55
CA GLN A 263 -15.99 -10.51 3.10
C GLN A 263 -16.67 -11.88 3.13
N ARG A 264 -16.55 -12.68 2.07
CA ARG A 264 -17.11 -14.05 2.02
C ARG A 264 -16.51 -14.95 3.09
N ARG A 265 -15.28 -14.69 3.51
CA ARG A 265 -14.54 -15.51 4.49
C ARG A 265 -14.80 -15.04 5.91
N VAL A 266 -14.90 -13.74 6.15
CA VAL A 266 -15.29 -13.17 7.45
C VAL A 266 -16.76 -13.51 7.77
N GLY A 267 -17.66 -13.44 6.79
CA GLY A 267 -19.08 -13.75 6.98
C GLY A 267 -19.41 -15.25 7.14
N ARG A 268 -18.41 -16.14 6.98
CA ARG A 268 -18.53 -17.60 7.19
C ARG A 268 -17.84 -18.10 8.46
N ALA A 269 -17.18 -17.21 9.20
CA ALA A 269 -16.48 -17.51 10.45
C ALA A 269 -17.44 -17.52 11.64
#